data_AF-A0AAU2K0Z3-F1
#
_entry.id   AF-A0AAU2K0Z3-F1
#
_cell.length_a   1.000
_cell.length_b   1.000
_cell.length_c   1.000
_cell.angle_alpha   90.00
_cell.angle_beta   90.00
_cell.angle_gamma   90.00
#
_symmetry.space_group_name_H-M   'P 1'
#
loop_
_entity.id
_entity.type
_entity.pdbx_description
1 polymer ?
#
loop_
_entity_poly.entity_id
_entity_poly.type
_entity_poly.pdbx_seq_one_letter_code
_entity_poly.pdbx_strand_id
1 'polypeptide(L)' 'MQSLRAYLATYAAGDVDREEMIARVAAWPLEEAQHDPAHTLPAHQDNTADVLAGALVNGHISEEDYTEILRRRRLR' A
#
# COMPACT_ATOMS: atom_id res chain seq x y z
N MET A 1 -2.30 -14.74 -4.26
CA MET A 1 -2.05 -13.60 -3.34
C MET A 1 -2.88 -12.44 -3.84
N GLN A 2 -3.61 -11.73 -2.95
CA GLN A 2 -4.30 -10.48 -3.29
C GLN A 2 -3.26 -9.36 -3.46
N SER A 3 -3.44 -8.43 -4.40
CA SER A 3 -2.55 -7.26 -4.54
C SER A 3 -2.78 -6.24 -3.42
N LEU A 4 -1.77 -5.44 -3.08
CA LEU A 4 -1.92 -4.36 -2.09
C LEU A 4 -3.02 -3.37 -2.51
N ARG A 5 -3.10 -3.05 -3.80
CA ARG A 5 -4.15 -2.17 -4.35
C ARG A 5 -5.55 -2.74 -4.12
N ALA A 6 -5.76 -4.03 -4.41
CA ALA A 6 -7.07 -4.66 -4.20
C ALA A 6 -7.44 -4.72 -2.70
N TYR A 7 -6.45 -4.95 -1.83
CA TYR A 7 -6.67 -4.93 -0.39
C TYR A 7 -7.07 -3.54 0.12
N LEU A 8 -6.37 -2.48 -0.30
CA LEU A 8 -6.70 -1.10 0.09
C LEU A 8 -8.06 -0.64 -0.44
N ALA A 9 -8.47 -1.10 -1.62
CA ALA A 9 -9.82 -0.87 -2.14
C ALA A 9 -10.90 -1.55 -1.26
N THR A 10 -10.61 -2.75 -0.73
CA THR A 10 -11.51 -3.46 0.19
C THR A 10 -11.64 -2.72 1.52
N TYR A 11 -10.54 -2.19 2.05
CA TYR A 11 -10.57 -1.29 3.21
C TYR A 11 -11.41 -0.03 2.94
N ALA A 12 -11.19 0.63 1.78
CA ALA A 12 -11.94 1.82 1.42
C ALA A 12 -13.45 1.57 1.25
N ALA A 13 -13.85 0.33 0.95
CA ALA A 13 -15.26 -0.09 0.92
C ALA A 13 -15.86 -0.31 2.33
N GLY A 14 -15.04 -0.28 3.39
CA GLY A 14 -15.48 -0.48 4.78
C GLY A 14 -15.45 -1.94 5.25
N ASP A 15 -14.88 -2.85 4.45
CA ASP A 15 -14.87 -4.30 4.73
C ASP A 15 -13.70 -4.76 5.61
N VAL A 16 -12.80 -3.83 5.99
CA VAL A 16 -11.61 -4.12 6.81
C VAL A 16 -11.50 -3.08 7.92
N ASP A 17 -11.25 -3.52 9.14
CA ASP A 17 -11.00 -2.61 10.26
C ASP A 17 -9.68 -1.85 10.09
N ARG A 18 -9.66 -0.59 10.54
CA ARG A 18 -8.48 0.28 10.44
C ARG A 18 -7.21 -0.35 11.01
N GLU A 19 -7.30 -0.95 12.20
CA GLU A 19 -6.13 -1.56 12.86
C GLU A 19 -5.64 -2.81 12.12
N GLU A 20 -6.56 -3.62 11.58
CA GLU A 20 -6.21 -4.76 10.74
C GLU A 20 -5.52 -4.29 9.45
N MET A 21 -6.07 -3.26 8.80
CA MET A 21 -5.48 -2.64 7.62
C MET A 21 -4.04 -2.16 7.90
N ILE A 22 -3.83 -1.39 8.97
CA ILE A 22 -2.51 -0.87 9.33
C ILE A 22 -1.52 -2.01 9.61
N ALA A 23 -1.91 -2.99 10.43
CA ALA A 23 -1.05 -4.10 10.81
C ALA A 23 -0.65 -4.94 9.58
N ARG A 24 -1.61 -5.25 8.71
CA ARG A 24 -1.39 -6.06 7.52
C ARG A 24 -0.55 -5.34 6.47
N VAL A 25 -0.82 -4.06 6.22
CA VAL A 25 -0.05 -3.25 5.27
C VAL A 25 1.37 -2.98 5.79
N ALA A 26 1.54 -2.75 7.09
CA ALA A 26 2.88 -2.62 7.68
C ALA A 26 3.70 -3.91 7.55
N ALA A 27 3.05 -5.08 7.60
CA ALA A 27 3.70 -6.36 7.36
C ALA A 27 3.82 -6.75 5.87
N TRP A 28 3.29 -5.93 4.96
CA TRP A 28 3.24 -6.28 3.54
C TRP A 28 4.66 -6.36 2.95
N PRO A 29 4.98 -7.43 2.21
CA PRO A 29 6.27 -7.59 1.56
C PRO A 29 6.34 -6.65 0.36
N LEU A 30 6.61 -5.36 0.62
CA LEU A 30 6.75 -4.38 -0.45
C LEU A 30 8.02 -4.66 -1.24
N GLU A 31 7.90 -4.62 -2.56
CA GLU A 31 9.02 -4.70 -3.49
C GLU A 31 9.59 -3.30 -3.72
N GLU A 32 10.90 -3.21 -3.94
CA GLU A 32 11.51 -1.97 -4.44
C GLU A 32 10.99 -1.72 -5.86
N ALA A 33 10.58 -0.48 -6.14
CA ALA A 33 10.19 -0.09 -7.48
C ALA A 33 11.41 -0.23 -8.40
N GLN A 34 11.47 -1.33 -9.17
CA GLN A 34 12.44 -1.48 -10.24
C GLN A 34 12.08 -0.49 -11.33
N HIS A 35 12.88 0.57 -11.46
CA HIS A 35 12.77 1.48 -12.58
C HIS A 35 13.47 0.84 -13.78
N ASP A 36 12.73 0.09 -14.59
CA ASP A 36 13.23 -0.41 -15.87
C ASP A 36 12.91 0.62 -16.98
N PRO A 37 13.91 1.34 -17.51
CA PRO A 37 13.71 2.33 -18.57
C PRO A 37 13.25 1.72 -19.90
N ALA A 38 13.31 0.40 -20.08
CA ALA A 38 12.84 -0.31 -21.27
C ALA A 38 11.38 -0.82 -21.16
N HIS A 39 10.77 -0.83 -19.98
CA HIS A 39 9.38 -1.25 -19.78
C HIS A 39 8.44 -0.05 -19.69
N THR A 40 7.90 0.36 -20.83
CA THR A 40 6.86 1.40 -20.95
C THR A 40 5.46 0.88 -20.61
N LEU A 41 5.25 0.25 -19.45
CA LEU A 41 3.90 0.05 -18.87
C LEU A 41 4.02 -0.27 -17.35
N PRO A 42 3.35 0.49 -16.45
CA PRO A 42 3.53 0.40 -14.98
C PRO A 42 2.78 -0.77 -14.32
N ALA A 43 2.42 -1.80 -15.08
CA ALA A 43 1.46 -2.83 -14.65
C ALA A 43 2.04 -3.91 -13.70
N HIS A 44 3.32 -3.83 -13.33
CA HIS A 44 4.00 -4.93 -12.63
C HIS A 44 4.29 -4.67 -11.15
N GLN A 45 3.91 -3.50 -10.62
CA GLN A 45 4.33 -3.06 -9.28
C GLN A 45 3.13 -2.77 -8.38
N ASP A 46 2.28 -3.78 -8.23
CA ASP A 46 1.10 -3.75 -7.36
C ASP A 46 1.42 -3.93 -5.87
N ASN A 47 2.69 -4.10 -5.52
CA ASN A 47 3.20 -4.27 -4.15
C ASN A 47 4.33 -3.27 -3.81
N THR A 48 4.36 -2.07 -4.38
CA THR A 48 5.41 -1.07 -4.07
C THR A 48 4.93 -0.03 -3.06
N ALA A 49 5.88 0.71 -2.48
CA ALA A 49 5.58 1.88 -1.65
C ALA A 49 4.78 2.95 -2.43
N ASP A 50 4.91 3.00 -3.75
CA ASP A 50 4.15 3.91 -4.62
C ASP A 50 2.65 3.60 -4.60
N VAL A 51 2.26 2.35 -4.36
CA VAL A 51 0.85 1.98 -4.20
C VAL A 51 0.27 2.58 -2.91
N LEU A 52 1.07 2.71 -1.84
CA LEU A 52 0.65 3.38 -0.61
C LEU A 52 0.50 4.89 -0.82
N ALA A 53 1.47 5.52 -1.47
CA ALA A 53 1.38 6.93 -1.83
C ALA A 53 0.17 7.20 -2.74
N GLY A 54 -0.06 6.33 -3.73
CA GLY A 54 -1.24 6.39 -4.59
C GLY A 54 -2.56 6.19 -3.84
N ALA A 55 -2.60 5.30 -2.85
CA ALA A 55 -3.80 5.11 -2.03
C ALA A 55 -4.12 6.33 -1.16
N LEU A 56 -3.10 7.03 -0.66
CA LEU A 56 -3.27 8.32 0.02
C LEU A 56 -3.83 9.38 -0.93
N VAL A 57 -3.23 9.54 -2.12
CA VAL A 57 -3.68 10.52 -3.13
C VAL A 57 -5.13 10.26 -3.57
N ASN A 58 -5.52 8.99 -3.68
CA ASN A 58 -6.89 8.61 -4.06
C ASN A 58 -7.87 8.61 -2.88
N GLY A 59 -7.44 8.96 -1.66
CA GLY A 59 -8.29 9.02 -0.47
C GLY A 59 -8.76 7.65 0.05
N HIS A 60 -8.12 6.56 -0.36
CA HIS A 60 -8.41 5.22 0.16
C HIS A 60 -7.89 5.03 1.58
N ILE A 61 -6.88 5.80 1.98
CA ILE A 61 -6.33 5.85 3.33
C ILE A 61 -6.10 7.32 3.73
N SER A 62 -6.15 7.61 5.03
CA SER A 62 -5.84 8.94 5.54
C SER A 62 -4.33 9.19 5.67
N GLU A 63 -3.92 10.45 5.84
CA GLU A 63 -2.53 10.80 6.18
C GLU A 63 -2.08 10.17 7.51
N GLU A 64 -3.01 10.04 8.46
CA GLU A 64 -2.76 9.39 9.75
C GLU A 64 -2.46 7.90 9.54
N ASP A 65 -3.27 7.21 8.73
CA ASP A 65 -3.06 5.80 8.38
C ASP A 65 -1.71 5.60 7.69
N TYR A 66 -1.40 6.43 6.70
CA TYR A 66 -0.14 6.40 5.97
C TYR A 66 1.07 6.57 6.91
N THR A 67 1.00 7.56 7.81
CA THR A 67 2.06 7.84 8.78
C THR A 67 2.25 6.68 9.76
N GLU A 68 1.16 6.10 10.27
CA GLU A 68 1.23 4.99 11.21
C GLU A 68 1.76 3.70 10.55
N ILE A 69 1.37 3.42 9.30
CA ILE A 69 1.94 2.33 8.51
C ILE A 69 3.46 2.49 8.39
N LEU A 70 3.93 3.68 7.99
CA LEU A 70 5.37 3.95 7.86
C LEU A 70 6.11 3.83 9.19
N ARG A 71 5.52 4.32 10.27
CA ARG A 71 6.08 4.19 11.62
C ARG A 71 6.27 2.73 12.01
N ARG A 72 5.25 1.89 11.84
CA ARG A 72 5.31 0.46 12.19
C ARG A 72 6.30 -0.31 11.33
N ARG A 73 6.41 0.04 10.04
CA ARG A 73 7.43 -0.55 9.14
C ARG A 73 8.85 -0.25 9.58
N ARG A 74 9.12 0.96 10.10
CA ARG A 74 10.45 1.35 10.60
C ARG A 74 10.85 0.70 11.93
N LEU A 75 9.88 0.19 12.67
CA LEU A 75 10.10 -0.48 13.97
C LEU A 75 10.37 -1.99 13.83
N ARG A 76 10.32 -2.53 12.61
CA ARG A 76 10.69 -3.91 12.28
C ARG A 76 12.12 -3.96 11.76
#